data_AF-A0A452Z1C1-F1
#
_entry.id   AF-A0A452Z1C1-F1
#
_cell.length_a   1.000
_cell.length_b   1.000
_cell.length_c   1.000
_cell.angle_alpha   90.00
_cell.angle_beta   90.00
_cell.angle_gamma   90.00
#
_symmetry.space_group_name_H-M   'P 1'
#
loop_
_entity.id
_entity.type
_entity.pdbx_description
1 polymer ?
#
loop_
_entity_poly.entity_id
_entity_poly.type
_entity_poly.pdbx_seq_one_letter_code
_entity_poly.pdbx_strand_id
1 'polypeptide(L)'
;MGGGNCNPKDFGAAAYWEARYSSPSTGGKGGGGGGFFDWYQSYSALRPLLRACVPTSSRVLMLGCGNSLLSEDMVKDGYQNIVNIDISSVVIEQMKEKHMDIPRLTYMQLDVRDMSFFGDGSFDCIIDKGTLDAMMVSSCRSANYKST
;
A
#
# COMPACT_ATOMS: atom_id res chain seq x y z
N MET A 1 -32.41 10.47 19.83
CA MET A 1 -30.95 10.56 20.06
C MET A 1 -30.31 9.41 19.30
N GLY A 2 -29.73 9.66 18.13
CA GLY A 2 -29.16 8.62 17.27
C GLY A 2 -27.72 8.32 17.66
N GLY A 3 -27.50 7.20 18.35
CA GLY A 3 -26.17 6.64 18.56
C GLY A 3 -25.64 6.06 17.25
N GLY A 4 -24.99 6.89 16.44
CA GLY A 4 -24.29 6.43 15.24
C GLY A 4 -23.06 5.62 15.66
N ASN A 5 -23.14 4.29 15.51
CA ASN A 5 -22.06 3.38 15.88
C ASN A 5 -20.77 3.77 15.14
N CYS A 6 -19.71 4.09 15.89
CA CYS A 6 -18.39 4.43 15.35
C CYS A 6 -17.67 3.14 14.98
N ASN A 7 -17.29 3.00 13.70
CA ASN A 7 -16.28 2.02 13.36
C ASN A 7 -15.00 2.41 14.12
N PRO A 8 -14.44 1.59 15.02
CA PRO A 8 -13.32 2.01 15.88
C PRO A 8 -12.01 2.26 15.12
N LYS A 9 -11.98 2.03 13.80
CA LYS A 9 -10.76 2.04 12.98
C LYS A 9 -11.02 2.80 11.68
N ASP A 10 -10.36 3.94 11.55
CA ASP A 10 -10.34 4.74 10.33
C ASP A 10 -9.14 4.33 9.46
N PHE A 11 -9.36 3.37 8.56
CA PHE A 11 -8.33 2.82 7.66
C PHE A 11 -7.90 3.79 6.55
N GLY A 12 -8.58 4.92 6.38
CA GLY A 12 -8.21 6.00 5.46
C GLY A 12 -7.33 7.07 6.09
N ALA A 13 -7.09 6.99 7.41
CA ALA A 13 -6.27 7.95 8.14
C ALA A 13 -4.83 7.46 8.30
N ALA A 14 -3.87 8.35 8.07
CA ALA A 14 -2.44 8.08 8.29
C ALA A 14 -2.16 7.58 9.72
N ALA A 15 -2.76 8.24 10.72
CA ALA A 15 -2.55 7.94 12.13
C ALA A 15 -2.89 6.49 12.50
N TYR A 16 -3.89 5.88 11.85
CA TYR A 16 -4.22 4.47 12.08
C TYR A 16 -3.07 3.55 11.64
N TRP A 17 -2.53 3.81 10.44
CA TRP A 17 -1.44 3.04 9.87
C TRP A 17 -0.11 3.29 10.58
N GLU A 18 0.19 4.54 10.93
CA GLU A 18 1.38 4.88 11.74
C GLU A 18 1.36 4.11 13.07
N ALA A 19 0.25 4.15 13.81
CA ALA A 19 0.10 3.39 15.05
C ALA A 19 0.27 1.87 14.83
N ARG A 20 -0.21 1.35 13.70
CA ARG A 20 -0.01 -0.06 13.32
C ARG A 20 1.47 -0.35 13.08
N TYR A 21 2.17 0.44 12.26
CA TYR A 21 3.56 0.18 11.87
C TYR A 21 4.58 0.49 12.96
N SER A 22 4.23 1.33 13.93
CA SER A 22 5.04 1.55 15.13
C SER A 22 4.95 0.40 16.15
N SER A 23 3.95 -0.47 16.05
CA SER A 23 3.79 -1.58 16.98
C SER A 23 4.70 -2.76 16.63
N PRO A 24 5.55 -3.26 17.56
CA PRO A 24 6.40 -4.43 17.33
C PRO A 24 5.63 -5.73 17.03
N SER A 25 4.32 -5.75 17.28
CA SER A 25 3.45 -6.93 17.24
C SER A 25 2.63 -7.08 15.94
N THR A 26 2.68 -6.11 15.02
CA THR A 26 1.80 -6.04 13.85
C THR A 26 2.38 -6.61 12.57
N GLY A 27 3.57 -7.23 12.65
CA GLY A 27 4.00 -8.24 11.68
C GLY A 27 3.01 -9.39 11.70
N GLY A 28 1.96 -9.28 10.90
CA GLY A 28 0.86 -10.24 10.92
C GLY A 28 1.36 -11.63 10.55
N LYS A 29 0.63 -12.65 10.99
CA LYS A 29 0.85 -14.06 10.61
C LYS A 29 0.48 -14.32 9.14
N GLY A 30 1.03 -13.53 8.21
CA GLY A 30 0.92 -13.69 6.78
C GLY A 30 2.26 -14.17 6.22
N GLY A 31 2.44 -15.48 6.12
CA GLY A 31 3.33 -16.10 5.13
C GLY A 31 4.85 -15.89 5.19
N GLY A 32 5.43 -15.29 6.23
CA GLY A 32 6.89 -15.21 6.37
C GLY A 32 7.30 -14.66 7.73
N GLY A 33 7.93 -15.48 8.56
CA GLY A 33 8.33 -15.12 9.92
C GLY A 33 9.28 -13.93 9.95
N GLY A 34 8.74 -12.76 10.27
CA GLY A 34 9.50 -11.56 10.58
C GLY A 34 8.79 -10.31 10.11
N GLY A 35 7.99 -9.66 10.97
CA GLY A 35 7.59 -8.24 10.84
C GLY A 35 6.78 -7.77 9.62
N PHE A 36 6.86 -8.43 8.46
CA PHE A 36 6.33 -8.03 7.17
C PHE A 36 4.96 -8.65 6.93
N PHE A 37 4.12 -7.97 6.16
CA PHE A 37 2.76 -8.44 5.95
C PHE A 37 2.25 -8.16 4.54
N ASP A 38 1.85 -9.23 3.86
CA ASP A 38 1.09 -9.15 2.62
C ASP A 38 -0.40 -9.28 2.90
N TRP A 39 -1.14 -8.20 2.64
CA TRP A 39 -2.59 -8.30 2.50
C TRP A 39 -2.93 -9.14 1.26
N TYR A 40 -3.91 -10.02 1.44
CA TYR A 40 -4.47 -10.97 0.45
C TYR A 40 -3.49 -12.05 -0.04
N GLN A 41 -2.54 -11.71 -0.91
CA GLN A 41 -1.71 -12.68 -1.62
C GLN A 41 -0.25 -12.22 -1.69
N SER A 42 0.67 -13.20 -1.68
CA SER A 42 2.10 -12.96 -1.88
C SER A 42 2.45 -12.81 -3.37
N TYR A 43 3.68 -12.34 -3.64
CA TYR A 43 4.17 -12.26 -5.03
C TYR A 43 4.10 -13.61 -5.75
N SER A 44 4.45 -14.71 -5.10
CA SER A 44 4.44 -16.05 -5.72
C SER A 44 3.07 -16.41 -6.31
N ALA A 45 1.99 -16.08 -5.61
CA ALA A 45 0.63 -16.33 -6.09
C ALA A 45 0.21 -15.37 -7.22
N LEU A 46 0.66 -14.10 -7.16
CA LEU A 46 0.32 -13.08 -8.14
C LEU A 46 1.22 -13.10 -9.39
N ARG A 47 2.39 -13.75 -9.32
CA ARG A 47 3.44 -13.71 -10.35
C ARG A 47 2.94 -14.05 -11.76
N PRO A 48 2.12 -15.09 -12.00
CA PRO A 48 1.64 -15.39 -13.35
C PRO A 48 0.82 -14.24 -13.96
N LEU A 49 0.00 -13.57 -13.15
CA LEU A 49 -0.82 -12.43 -13.60
C LEU A 49 0.04 -11.19 -13.81
N LEU A 50 0.92 -10.87 -12.87
CA LEU A 50 1.82 -9.72 -12.98
C LEU A 50 2.75 -9.84 -14.19
N ARG A 51 3.27 -11.05 -14.47
CA ARG A 51 4.10 -11.30 -15.66
C ARG A 51 3.34 -11.22 -16.98
N ALA A 52 2.04 -11.51 -16.98
CA ALA A 52 1.20 -11.40 -18.16
C ALA A 52 0.81 -9.93 -18.45
N CYS A 53 0.62 -9.12 -17.41
CA CYS A 53 0.06 -7.78 -17.55
C CYS A 53 1.10 -6.65 -17.43
N VAL A 54 2.24 -6.89 -16.79
CA VAL A 54 3.21 -5.85 -16.43
C VAL A 54 4.60 -6.24 -16.95
N PRO A 55 5.05 -5.66 -18.08
CA PRO A 55 6.42 -5.81 -18.56
C PRO A 55 7.44 -5.44 -17.47
N THR A 56 8.55 -6.16 -17.39
CA THR A 56 9.60 -5.89 -16.38
C THR A 56 10.32 -4.56 -16.58
N SER A 57 10.24 -3.99 -17.78
CA SER A 57 10.75 -2.66 -18.12
C SER A 57 9.80 -1.52 -17.75
N SER A 58 8.55 -1.83 -17.37
CA SER A 58 7.57 -0.81 -17.01
C SER A 58 8.00 -0.03 -15.77
N ARG A 59 7.70 1.27 -15.77
CA ARG A 59 7.72 2.10 -14.58
C ARG A 59 6.43 1.87 -13.79
N VAL A 60 6.56 1.20 -12.65
CA VAL A 60 5.44 0.75 -11.82
C VAL A 60 5.25 1.67 -10.63
N LEU A 61 4.01 2.03 -10.33
CA LEU A 61 3.60 2.68 -9.09
C LEU A 61 2.84 1.69 -8.20
N MET A 62 3.34 1.46 -6.99
CA MET A 62 2.69 0.66 -5.96
C MET A 62 1.95 1.59 -4.99
N LEU A 63 0.62 1.51 -4.97
CA LEU A 63 -0.24 2.29 -4.08
C LEU A 63 -0.36 1.60 -2.72
N GLY A 64 -0.23 2.38 -1.64
CA GLY A 64 -0.33 1.89 -0.26
C GLY A 64 0.55 0.67 -0.01
N CYS A 65 1.85 0.80 -0.28
CA CYS A 65 2.77 -0.33 -0.31
C CYS A 65 2.89 -1.05 1.03
N GLY A 66 2.61 -0.36 2.14
CA GLY A 66 2.81 -0.85 3.48
C GLY A 66 4.21 -1.43 3.68
N ASN A 67 4.28 -2.49 4.49
CA ASN A 67 5.49 -3.27 4.72
C ASN A 67 5.49 -4.60 3.94
N SER A 68 4.81 -4.63 2.79
CA SER A 68 4.72 -5.83 1.94
C SER A 68 6.03 -6.06 1.19
N LEU A 69 6.39 -7.33 0.98
CA LEU A 69 7.60 -7.70 0.23
C LEU A 69 7.34 -7.82 -1.29
N LEU A 70 6.12 -7.53 -1.75
CA LEU A 70 5.72 -7.64 -3.15
C LEU A 70 6.72 -6.96 -4.10
N SER A 71 7.09 -5.70 -3.83
CA SER A 71 8.00 -4.95 -4.68
C SER A 71 9.44 -5.48 -4.65
N GLU A 72 9.90 -5.98 -3.50
CA GLU A 72 11.21 -6.62 -3.38
C GLU A 72 11.28 -7.88 -4.24
N ASP A 73 10.24 -8.72 -4.17
CA ASP A 73 10.16 -9.96 -4.94
C ASP A 73 9.95 -9.71 -6.43
N MET A 74 9.21 -8.65 -6.81
CA MET A 74 9.17 -8.19 -8.20
C MET A 74 10.56 -7.78 -8.69
N VAL A 75 11.33 -7.02 -7.91
CA VAL A 75 12.70 -6.67 -8.31
C VAL A 75 13.58 -7.92 -8.48
N LYS A 76 13.45 -8.93 -7.60
CA LYS A 76 14.14 -10.22 -7.75
C LYS A 76 13.73 -10.95 -9.04
N ASP A 77 12.50 -10.78 -9.50
CA ASP A 77 11.99 -11.34 -10.77
C ASP A 77 12.28 -10.46 -12.00
N GLY A 78 13.08 -9.41 -11.84
CA GLY A 78 13.64 -8.62 -12.94
C GLY A 78 12.95 -7.30 -13.24
N TYR A 79 12.00 -6.85 -12.42
CA TYR A 79 11.41 -5.51 -12.56
C TYR A 79 12.43 -4.43 -12.18
N GLN A 80 12.50 -3.36 -12.97
CA GLN A 80 13.61 -2.41 -12.90
C GLN A 80 13.27 -1.05 -12.27
N ASN A 81 12.01 -0.64 -12.24
CA ASN A 81 11.61 0.69 -11.79
C ASN A 81 10.28 0.64 -11.05
N ILE A 82 10.33 0.53 -9.72
CA ILE A 82 9.14 0.48 -8.87
C ILE A 82 9.20 1.65 -7.87
N VAL A 83 8.20 2.52 -7.95
CA VAL A 83 7.95 3.57 -6.97
C VAL A 83 6.86 3.10 -6.03
N ASN A 84 7.14 3.15 -4.74
CA ASN A 84 6.25 2.71 -3.67
C ASN A 84 5.79 3.92 -2.89
N ILE A 85 4.47 4.06 -2.72
CA ILE A 85 3.90 5.15 -1.96
C ILE A 85 3.01 4.62 -0.85
N ASP A 86 3.00 5.32 0.27
CA ASP A 86 2.12 5.06 1.41
C ASP A 86 1.85 6.37 2.15
N ILE A 87 0.68 6.46 2.78
CA ILE A 87 0.29 7.64 3.55
C ILE A 87 1.07 7.71 4.89
N SER A 88 1.53 6.56 5.39
CA SER A 88 2.27 6.42 6.65
C SER A 88 3.75 6.75 6.47
N SER A 89 4.22 7.80 7.14
CA SER A 89 5.64 8.15 7.22
C SER A 89 6.48 7.01 7.80
N VAL A 90 5.99 6.39 8.87
CA VAL A 90 6.66 5.33 9.63
C VAL A 90 7.05 4.15 8.73
N VAL A 91 6.12 3.67 7.89
CA VAL A 91 6.40 2.51 7.05
C VAL A 91 7.32 2.87 5.88
N ILE A 92 7.19 4.09 5.35
CA ILE A 92 8.08 4.58 4.29
C ILE A 92 9.52 4.66 4.80
N GLU A 93 9.75 5.16 6.01
CA GLU A 93 11.09 5.21 6.61
C GLU A 93 11.66 3.80 6.84
N GLN A 94 10.87 2.89 7.42
CA GLN A 94 11.27 1.49 7.63
C GLN A 94 11.64 0.78 6.33
N MET A 95 10.85 0.98 5.27
CA MET A 95 11.09 0.32 3.98
C MET A 95 12.25 0.97 3.21
N LYS A 96 12.45 2.29 3.33
CA LYS A 96 13.67 2.96 2.83
C LYS A 96 14.93 2.39 3.46
N GLU A 97 14.95 2.22 4.78
CA GLU A 97 16.09 1.65 5.49
C GLU A 97 16.35 0.20 5.06
N LYS A 98 15.31 -0.64 5.04
CA LYS A 98 15.41 -2.03 4.62
C LYS A 98 15.95 -2.20 3.20
N HIS A 99 15.54 -1.31 2.29
CA HIS A 99 15.81 -1.42 0.86
C HIS A 99 16.81 -0.38 0.35
N MET A 100 17.62 0.20 1.24
CA MET A 100 18.59 1.23 0.88
C MET A 100 19.58 0.79 -0.22
N ASP A 101 19.91 -0.51 -0.26
CA ASP A 101 20.83 -1.09 -1.23
C ASP A 101 20.13 -1.61 -2.50
N ILE A 102 18.82 -1.37 -2.67
CA ILE A 102 18.04 -1.79 -3.84
C ILE A 102 17.63 -0.54 -4.65
N PRO A 103 18.50 -0.02 -5.55
CA PRO A 103 18.27 1.24 -6.26
C PRO A 103 17.05 1.23 -7.21
N ARG A 104 16.49 0.05 -7.49
CA ARG A 104 15.28 -0.13 -8.32
C ARG A 104 13.99 0.15 -7.55
N LEU A 105 14.07 0.28 -6.23
CA LEU A 105 12.95 0.60 -5.35
C LEU A 105 13.06 2.05 -4.86
N THR A 106 12.05 2.85 -5.16
CA THR A 106 11.87 4.17 -4.58
C THR A 106 10.71 4.14 -3.59
N TYR A 107 10.83 4.84 -2.47
CA TYR A 107 9.78 4.93 -1.45
C TYR A 107 9.47 6.40 -1.15
N MET A 108 8.19 6.78 -1.16
CA MET A 108 7.75 8.16 -0.94
C MET A 108 6.50 8.19 -0.06
N GLN A 109 6.48 9.09 0.93
CA GLN A 109 5.25 9.34 1.68
C GLN A 109 4.34 10.22 0.83
N LEU A 110 3.22 9.68 0.37
CA LEU A 110 2.21 10.39 -0.42
C LEU A 110 0.82 9.83 -0.10
N ASP A 111 -0.19 10.69 -0.17
CA ASP A 111 -1.59 10.29 -0.07
C ASP A 111 -2.12 9.97 -1.47
N VAL A 112 -2.66 8.77 -1.67
CA VAL A 112 -3.21 8.33 -2.97
C VAL A 112 -4.37 9.20 -3.48
N ARG A 113 -4.97 10.02 -2.60
CA ARG A 113 -6.02 10.99 -2.95
C ARG A 113 -5.45 12.28 -3.56
N ASP A 114 -4.15 12.53 -3.40
CA ASP A 114 -3.43 13.65 -3.99
C ASP A 114 -2.19 13.15 -4.75
N MET A 115 -2.37 12.98 -6.05
CA MET A 115 -1.32 12.48 -6.96
C MET A 115 -0.62 13.59 -7.74
N SER A 116 -0.83 14.86 -7.37
CA SER A 116 -0.31 16.03 -8.08
C SER A 116 1.22 16.12 -8.13
N PHE A 117 1.91 15.39 -7.24
CA PHE A 117 3.37 15.25 -7.25
C PHE A 117 3.90 14.62 -8.55
N PHE A 118 3.13 13.70 -9.16
CA PHE A 118 3.54 13.02 -10.38
C PHE A 118 2.97 13.71 -11.61
N GLY A 119 3.78 13.79 -12.67
CA GLY A 119 3.29 14.24 -13.97
C GLY A 119 2.32 13.24 -14.60
N ASP A 120 1.39 13.75 -15.41
CA ASP A 120 0.46 12.92 -16.18
C ASP A 120 1.19 11.92 -17.07
N GLY A 121 0.65 10.71 -17.19
CA GLY A 121 1.21 9.65 -18.04
C GLY A 121 2.61 9.18 -17.61
N SER A 122 3.05 9.47 -16.38
CA SER A 122 4.42 9.18 -15.95
C SER A 122 4.66 7.73 -15.50
N PHE A 123 3.62 6.90 -15.39
CA PHE A 123 3.72 5.49 -15.03
C PHE A 123 3.05 4.61 -16.08
N ASP A 124 3.66 3.47 -16.38
CA ASP A 124 3.12 2.49 -17.34
C ASP A 124 2.11 1.55 -16.67
N CYS A 125 2.27 1.32 -15.36
CA CYS A 125 1.41 0.43 -14.59
C CYS A 125 1.26 0.94 -13.15
N ILE A 126 0.05 0.79 -12.63
CA ILE A 126 -0.29 1.09 -11.24
C ILE A 126 -0.82 -0.20 -10.61
N ILE A 127 -0.28 -0.57 -9.46
CA ILE A 127 -0.71 -1.75 -8.69
C ILE A 127 -1.32 -1.27 -7.38
N ASP A 128 -2.55 -1.71 -7.13
CA ASP A 128 -3.19 -1.61 -5.82
C ASP A 128 -3.42 -3.02 -5.26
N LYS A 129 -3.02 -3.21 -4.00
CA LYS A 129 -3.26 -4.44 -3.24
C LYS A 129 -3.76 -4.10 -1.83
N GLY A 130 -5.04 -3.70 -1.76
CA GLY A 130 -5.74 -3.46 -0.49
C GLY A 130 -5.88 -2.00 -0.08
N THR A 131 -5.35 -1.05 -0.85
CA THR A 131 -5.42 0.37 -0.53
C THR A 131 -6.82 0.91 -0.78
N LEU A 132 -7.43 0.56 -1.90
CA LEU A 132 -8.81 0.95 -2.18
C LEU A 132 -9.77 0.35 -1.14
N ASP A 133 -9.57 -0.91 -0.73
CA ASP A 133 -10.35 -1.53 0.35
C ASP A 133 -10.27 -0.71 1.65
N ALA A 134 -9.06 -0.28 2.05
CA ALA A 134 -8.86 0.56 3.23
C ALA A 134 -9.61 1.90 3.13
N MET A 135 -9.58 2.55 1.97
CA MET A 135 -10.31 3.81 1.74
C MET A 135 -11.84 3.62 1.75
N MET A 136 -12.34 2.53 1.19
CA MET A 136 -13.77 2.25 1.09
C MET A 136 -14.40 1.90 2.43
N VAL A 137 -13.66 1.24 3.33
CA VAL A 137 -14.13 0.96 4.69
C VAL A 137 -14.29 2.25 5.50
N SER A 138 -13.45 3.25 5.27
CA SER A 138 -13.51 4.55 5.95
C SER A 138 -14.59 5.49 5.44
N SER A 139 -15.00 5.35 4.18
CA SER A 139 -16.01 6.22 3.55
C SER A 139 -17.46 5.80 3.86
N CYS A 140 -17.68 4.69 4.57
CA CYS A 140 -18.99 4.27 5.03
C CYS A 140 -19.46 5.07 6.27
N ARG A 141 -19.46 6.41 6.19
CA ARG A 141 -20.14 7.31 7.14
C ARG A 141 -20.60 8.60 6.43
N SER A 142 -21.92 8.83 6.49
CA SER A 142 -22.69 10.02 6.10
C SER A 142 -23.51 9.93 4.80
N ALA A 143 -24.24 8.84 4.59
CA ALA A 143 -25.46 8.89 3.78
C ALA A 143 -26.62 8.32 4.60
N ASN A 144 -27.44 9.21 5.16
CA ASN A 144 -28.90 9.05 5.32
C ASN A 144 -29.46 10.37 5.87
N TYR A 145 -29.94 11.27 5.00
CA TYR A 145 -31.24 11.27 4.30
C TYR A 145 -32.35 11.81 5.22
N LYS A 146 -32.72 13.09 5.00
CA LYS A 146 -33.93 13.67 5.58
C LYS A 146 -35.13 13.17 4.75
N SER A 147 -35.92 12.26 5.30
CA SER A 147 -37.27 12.02 4.78
C SER A 147 -38.13 13.25 5.03
N THR A 148 -38.68 13.81 3.95
CA THR A 148 -39.90 14.62 3.97
C THR A 148 -41.12 13.72 4.03
#